data_AF-A0A2V6GFA9-F1
#
_entry.id   AF-A0A2V6GFA9-F1
#
_cell.length_a   1.000
_cell.length_b   1.000
_cell.length_c   1.000
_cell.angle_alpha   90.00
_cell.angle_beta   90.00
_cell.angle_gamma   90.00
#
_symmetry.space_group_name_H-M   'P 1'
#
loop_
_entity.id
_entity.type
_entity.pdbx_description
1 polymer ?
#
loop_
_entity_poly.entity_id
_entity_poly.type
_entity_poly.pdbx_seq_one_letter_code
_entity_poly.pdbx_strand_id
1 'polypeptide(L)'
;MTNSKSATATGQSSRPSNARAAEASGTFLIGDIPVRRLGFGAMQLTGNGVWGEPADHSEAIAVLGRSLELGINLIDTADSYGPEVSERLIAEALHPYPAGLVIAT
;
A
#
# COMPACT_ATOMS: atom_id res chain seq x y z
N MET A 1 -54.67 -6.07 22.60
CA MET A 1 -54.13 -5.52 21.34
C MET A 1 -52.97 -4.60 21.69
N THR A 2 -51.77 -5.14 21.83
CA THR A 2 -50.56 -4.41 22.22
C THR A 2 -49.67 -4.26 20.98
N ASN A 3 -49.51 -3.03 20.51
CA ASN A 3 -48.66 -2.70 19.36
C ASN A 3 -47.18 -2.77 19.74
N SER A 4 -46.47 -3.80 19.27
CA SER A 4 -45.01 -3.87 19.30
C SER A 4 -44.45 -3.04 18.15
N LYS A 5 -43.77 -1.93 18.47
CA LYS A 5 -43.00 -1.13 17.52
C LYS A 5 -41.76 -1.93 17.11
N SER A 6 -41.75 -2.40 15.86
CA SER A 6 -40.54 -2.92 15.22
C SER A 6 -39.55 -1.78 15.01
N ALA A 7 -38.40 -1.86 15.67
CA ALA A 7 -37.29 -0.94 15.51
C ALA A 7 -36.66 -1.16 14.12
N THR A 8 -36.73 -0.14 13.27
CA THR A 8 -36.08 -0.13 11.96
C THR A 8 -34.57 -0.12 12.17
N ALA A 9 -33.90 -1.21 11.78
CA ALA A 9 -32.45 -1.31 11.78
C ALA A 9 -31.86 -0.22 10.87
N THR A 10 -30.99 0.60 11.45
CA THR A 10 -30.27 1.68 10.78
C THR A 10 -29.38 1.07 9.69
N GLY A 11 -29.52 1.57 8.46
CA GLY A 11 -28.78 1.07 7.30
C GLY A 11 -27.28 1.12 7.51
N GLN A 12 -26.62 -0.01 7.27
CA GLN A 12 -25.16 -0.06 7.13
C GLN A 12 -24.78 0.84 5.95
N SER A 13 -24.14 1.98 6.24
CA SER A 13 -23.46 2.77 5.23
C SER A 13 -22.34 1.92 4.65
N SER A 14 -22.55 1.39 3.44
CA SER A 14 -21.53 0.64 2.72
C SER A 14 -20.41 1.59 2.33
N ARG A 15 -19.26 1.50 3.03
CA ARG A 15 -18.02 2.06 2.48
C ARG A 15 -17.85 1.47 1.07
N PRO A 16 -17.54 2.29 0.05
CA PRO A 16 -17.15 1.73 -1.23
C PRO A 16 -16.00 0.75 -0.99
N SER A 17 -15.99 -0.37 -1.73
CA SER A 17 -14.87 -1.29 -1.70
C SER A 17 -13.61 -0.49 -2.08
N ASN A 18 -12.70 -0.26 -1.13
CA ASN A 18 -11.43 0.43 -1.38
C ASN A 18 -10.46 -0.42 -2.24
N ALA A 19 -10.95 -1.41 -2.96
CA ALA A 19 -10.18 -2.14 -3.95
C ALA A 19 -9.70 -1.13 -4.99
N ARG A 20 -8.39 -1.07 -5.23
CA ARG A 20 -7.80 -0.25 -6.29
C ARG A 20 -8.01 1.27 -6.14
N ALA A 21 -8.12 1.79 -4.91
CA ALA A 21 -8.32 3.21 -4.65
C ALA A 21 -7.29 4.16 -5.33
N ALA A 22 -6.05 3.72 -5.53
CA ALA A 22 -5.02 4.51 -6.19
C ALA A 22 -5.32 4.81 -7.67
N GLU A 23 -6.21 4.06 -8.33
CA GLU A 23 -6.59 4.31 -9.72
C GLU A 23 -7.34 5.65 -9.89
N ALA A 24 -8.09 6.07 -8.88
CA ALA A 24 -8.77 7.36 -8.87
C ALA A 24 -7.78 8.54 -8.87
N SER A 25 -6.51 8.31 -8.55
CA SER A 25 -5.45 9.32 -8.67
C SER A 25 -5.08 9.63 -10.12
N GLY A 26 -5.52 8.83 -11.09
CA GLY A 26 -5.12 8.96 -12.49
C GLY A 26 -3.69 8.47 -12.74
N THR A 27 -3.15 8.79 -13.91
CA THR A 27 -1.83 8.34 -14.38
C THR A 27 -0.92 9.53 -14.68
N PHE A 28 0.38 9.36 -14.48
CA PHE A 28 1.45 10.29 -14.84
C PHE A 28 2.60 9.51 -15.50
N LEU A 29 3.42 10.18 -16.30
CA LEU A 29 4.57 9.57 -16.96
C LEU A 29 5.87 9.95 -16.24
N ILE A 30 6.63 8.96 -15.77
CA ILE A 30 8.02 9.13 -15.37
C ILE A 30 8.88 8.74 -16.57
N GLY A 31 9.41 9.75 -17.29
CA GLY A 31 9.91 9.54 -18.64
C GLY A 31 8.77 9.05 -19.53
N ASP A 32 8.91 7.84 -20.09
CA ASP A 32 7.86 7.17 -20.89
C ASP A 32 7.10 6.09 -20.11
N ILE A 33 7.32 5.97 -18.79
CA ILE A 33 6.76 4.90 -17.96
C ILE A 33 5.49 5.39 -17.26
N PRO A 34 4.31 4.79 -17.52
CA PRO A 34 3.06 5.18 -16.88
C PRO A 34 2.97 4.66 -15.44
N VAL A 35 2.72 5.57 -14.50
CA VAL A 35 2.51 5.29 -13.07
C VAL A 35 1.24 5.92 -12.55
N ARG A 36 0.63 5.34 -11.51
CA ARG A 36 -0.41 6.01 -10.72
C ARG A 36 0.19 7.26 -10.07
N ARG A 37 -0.60 8.33 -9.98
CA ARG A 37 -0.15 9.57 -9.33
C ARG A 37 0.05 9.39 -7.81
N LEU A 38 -0.59 8.39 -7.23
CA LEU A 38 -0.37 7.95 -5.86
C LEU A 38 0.61 6.76 -5.83
N GLY A 39 1.80 6.99 -5.31
CA GLY A 39 2.83 5.96 -5.06
C GLY A 39 2.91 5.55 -3.58
N PHE A 40 3.78 4.60 -3.27
CA PHE A 40 4.11 4.17 -1.91
C PHE A 40 5.56 4.52 -1.57
N GLY A 41 5.77 5.33 -0.53
CA GLY A 41 7.11 5.62 -0.01
C GLY A 41 7.49 4.63 1.08
N ALA A 42 8.62 3.93 0.90
CA ALA A 42 9.04 2.80 1.73
C ALA A 42 9.91 3.18 2.94
N MET A 43 10.19 4.47 3.15
CA MET A 43 11.06 4.95 4.24
C MET A 43 10.62 4.44 5.62
N GLN A 44 9.30 4.45 5.90
CA GLN A 44 8.73 4.06 7.19
C GLN A 44 8.48 2.55 7.35
N LEU A 45 8.86 1.73 6.35
CA LEU A 45 8.91 0.27 6.54
C LEU A 45 10.05 -0.16 7.44
N THR A 46 11.02 0.71 7.68
CA THR A 46 12.23 0.40 8.43
C THR A 46 12.04 0.71 9.92
N GLY A 47 13.05 0.40 10.73
CA GLY A 47 12.98 0.64 12.17
C GLY A 47 12.85 2.12 12.56
N ASN A 48 12.62 2.36 13.86
CA ASN A 48 12.40 3.70 14.40
C ASN A 48 13.53 4.68 13.98
N GLY A 49 13.13 5.86 13.49
CA GLY A 49 14.09 6.84 12.97
C GLY A 49 14.69 6.48 11.60
N VAL A 50 14.06 5.56 10.85
CA VAL A 50 14.50 5.10 9.53
C VAL A 50 15.81 4.28 9.62
N TRP A 51 15.95 3.47 10.67
CA TRP A 51 17.18 2.72 10.94
C TRP A 51 16.91 1.27 11.33
N GLY A 52 17.59 0.34 10.66
CA GLY A 52 17.50 -1.10 10.93
C GLY A 52 16.14 -1.71 10.55
N GLU A 53 15.93 -2.92 11.08
CA GLU A 53 14.76 -3.75 10.80
C GLU A 53 13.45 -3.14 11.34
N PRO A 54 12.30 -3.38 10.69
CA PRO A 54 11.00 -3.05 11.25
C PRO A 54 10.78 -3.71 12.61
N ALA A 55 9.98 -3.08 13.46
CA ALA A 55 9.54 -3.69 14.72
C ALA A 55 8.68 -4.95 14.48
N ASP A 56 7.92 -4.97 13.38
CA ASP A 56 7.15 -6.12 12.93
C ASP A 56 7.42 -6.37 11.44
N HIS A 57 8.18 -7.44 11.18
CA HIS A 57 8.53 -7.86 9.84
C HIS A 57 7.30 -8.30 9.03
N SER A 58 6.39 -9.05 9.64
CA SER A 58 5.21 -9.58 8.95
C SER A 58 4.28 -8.47 8.51
N GLU A 59 4.13 -7.45 9.35
CA GLU A 59 3.32 -6.27 9.03
C GLU A 59 3.97 -5.44 7.91
N ALA A 60 5.30 -5.31 7.88
CA ALA A 60 6.00 -4.62 6.79
C ALA A 60 5.74 -5.30 5.44
N ILE A 61 5.82 -6.63 5.39
CA ILE A 61 5.48 -7.44 4.21
C ILE A 61 3.98 -7.27 3.84
N ALA A 62 3.09 -7.30 4.83
CA ALA A 62 1.65 -7.13 4.61
C ALA A 62 1.31 -5.75 4.01
N VAL A 63 1.95 -4.68 4.48
CA VAL A 63 1.79 -3.31 3.96
C VAL A 63 2.22 -3.23 2.50
N LEU A 64 3.34 -3.85 2.14
CA LEU A 64 3.82 -3.92 0.75
C LEU A 64 2.80 -4.63 -0.15
N GLY A 65 2.31 -5.80 0.26
CA GLY A 65 1.24 -6.50 -0.47
C GLY A 65 -0.03 -5.66 -0.61
N ARG A 66 -0.43 -5.00 0.48
CA ARG A 66 -1.61 -4.13 0.50
C ARG A 66 -1.49 -2.94 -0.45
N SER A 67 -0.29 -2.41 -0.65
CA SER A 67 -0.05 -1.31 -1.60
C SER A 67 -0.49 -1.71 -3.03
N LEU A 68 -0.20 -2.94 -3.46
CA LEU A 68 -0.56 -3.45 -4.78
C LEU A 68 -2.07 -3.70 -4.90
N GLU A 69 -2.70 -4.23 -3.85
CA GLU A 69 -4.16 -4.41 -3.79
C GLU A 69 -4.91 -3.06 -3.91
N LEU A 70 -4.33 -2.01 -3.33
CA LEU A 70 -4.84 -0.64 -3.43
C LEU A 70 -4.59 0.00 -4.80
N GLY A 71 -3.86 -0.67 -5.69
CA GLY A 71 -3.63 -0.20 -7.06
C GLY A 71 -2.39 0.64 -7.27
N ILE A 72 -1.52 0.73 -6.27
CA ILE A 72 -0.23 1.40 -6.39
C ILE A 72 0.66 0.58 -7.33
N ASN A 73 1.37 1.27 -8.22
CA ASN A 73 2.35 0.66 -9.12
C ASN A 73 3.68 1.44 -9.16
N LEU A 74 3.88 2.36 -8.23
CA LEU A 74 5.15 3.07 -8.02
C LEU A 74 5.53 2.94 -6.54
N ILE A 75 6.68 2.36 -6.27
CA ILE A 75 7.28 2.29 -4.94
C ILE A 75 8.57 3.10 -4.96
N ASP A 76 8.69 4.05 -4.03
CA ASP A 76 9.90 4.85 -3.79
C ASP A 76 10.65 4.27 -2.59
N THR A 77 11.92 3.95 -2.80
CA THR A 77 12.84 3.43 -1.78
C THR A 77 14.22 4.06 -1.95
N ALA A 78 15.17 3.71 -1.08
CA ALA A 78 16.57 4.07 -1.20
C ALA A 78 17.43 3.08 -0.39
N ASP A 79 18.68 2.89 -0.83
CA ASP A 79 19.71 2.13 -0.08
C ASP A 79 19.88 2.63 1.37
N SER A 80 19.72 3.94 1.58
CA SER A 80 19.87 4.57 2.91
C SER A 80 18.73 4.27 3.89
N TYR A 81 17.60 3.70 3.45
CA TYR A 81 16.47 3.40 4.33
C TYR A 81 16.74 2.12 5.14
N GLY A 82 16.89 2.28 6.46
CA GLY A 82 17.18 1.16 7.36
C GLY A 82 18.61 0.63 7.26
N PRO A 83 19.49 1.32 6.52
CA PRO A 83 20.37 0.78 5.47
C PRO A 83 20.09 -0.64 4.96
N GLU A 84 19.95 -0.81 3.65
CA GLU A 84 19.75 -2.11 2.96
C GLU A 84 18.47 -2.88 3.36
N VAL A 85 17.70 -2.41 4.36
CA VAL A 85 16.51 -3.10 4.87
C VAL A 85 15.33 -2.92 3.93
N SER A 86 15.04 -1.69 3.52
CA SER A 86 13.82 -1.39 2.75
C SER A 86 13.76 -2.15 1.43
N GLU A 87 14.86 -2.19 0.69
CA GLU A 87 14.95 -2.93 -0.58
C GLU A 87 14.83 -4.45 -0.40
N ARG A 88 15.39 -5.01 0.69
CA ARG A 88 15.23 -6.44 1.02
C ARG A 88 13.78 -6.79 1.32
N LEU A 89 13.07 -5.95 2.08
CA LEU A 89 11.64 -6.15 2.36
C LEU A 89 10.81 -6.10 1.07
N ILE A 90 11.10 -5.14 0.19
CA ILE A 90 10.43 -5.02 -1.12
C ILE A 90 10.68 -6.27 -1.98
N ALA A 91 11.92 -6.75 -2.04
CA ALA A 91 12.26 -7.95 -2.77
C ALA A 91 11.58 -9.19 -2.19
N GLU A 92 11.59 -9.36 -0.87
CA GLU A 92 10.93 -10.48 -0.20
C GLU A 92 9.42 -10.50 -0.45
N ALA A 93 8.76 -9.34 -0.31
CA ALA A 93 7.30 -9.27 -0.42
C ALA A 93 6.81 -9.40 -1.86
N LEU A 94 7.52 -8.82 -2.82
CA LEU A 94 6.97 -8.56 -4.16
C LEU A 94 7.63 -9.36 -5.27
N HIS A 95 8.73 -10.07 -5.02
CA HIS A 95 9.35 -10.93 -6.03
C HIS A 95 8.57 -12.26 -6.16
N PRO A 96 8.26 -12.73 -7.39
CA PRO A 96 8.54 -12.10 -8.69
C PRO A 96 7.64 -10.88 -8.94
N TYR A 97 8.26 -9.79 -9.40
CA TYR A 97 7.57 -8.50 -9.52
C TYR A 97 6.43 -8.55 -10.55
N PRO A 98 5.24 -8.02 -10.22
CA PRO A 98 4.14 -7.94 -11.17
C PRO A 98 4.46 -6.97 -12.31
N ALA A 99 3.94 -7.26 -13.49
CA ALA A 99 4.11 -6.40 -14.65
C ALA A 99 3.58 -4.98 -14.39
N GLY A 100 4.37 -3.97 -14.77
CA GLY A 100 4.00 -2.56 -14.63
C GLY A 100 4.21 -1.97 -13.23
N LEU A 101 4.78 -2.73 -12.29
CA LEU A 101 5.34 -2.18 -11.05
C LEU A 101 6.66 -1.47 -11.36
N VAL A 102 6.79 -0.25 -10.85
CA VAL A 102 7.99 0.58 -10.94
C VAL A 102 8.57 0.73 -9.55
N ILE A 103 9.84 0.36 -9.38
CA ILE A 103 10.62 0.63 -8.17
C ILE A 103 11.57 1.79 -8.51
N ALA A 104 11.43 2.90 -7.79
CA ALA A 104 12.36 4.02 -7.83
C ALA A 104 13.29 3.91 -6.63
N THR A 105 14.61 3.93 -6.88
CA THR A 105 15.65 3.84 -5.86
C THR A 105 16.88 4.66 -6.23
#